data_AF-A0A821REJ7-F1
#
_entry.id   AF-A0A821REJ7-F1
#
_cell.length_a   1.000
_cell.length_b   1.000
_cell.length_c   1.000
_cell.angle_alpha   90.00
_cell.angle_beta   90.00
_cell.angle_gamma   90.00
#
_symmetry.space_group_name_H-M   'P 1'
#
loop_
_entity.id
_entity.type
_entity.pdbx_description
1 polymer ?
#
loop_
_entity_poly.entity_id
_entity_poly.type
_entity_poly.pdbx_seq_one_letter_code
_entity_poly.pdbx_strand_id
1 'polypeptide(L)' 'SGGASIYGKTFADENFNNNHNKSGLLSMVNFGPNTNASQFFISSIALPYFDGKYVE' A
#
# COMPACT_ATOMS: atom_id res chain seq x y z
N SER A 1 -14.92 7.97 -1.01
CA SER A 1 -13.52 7.72 -0.62
C SER A 1 -12.83 9.05 -0.43
N GLY A 2 -12.14 9.26 0.68
CA GLY A 2 -11.40 10.50 0.98
C GLY A 2 -9.99 10.19 1.45
N GLY A 3 -9.39 11.11 2.19
CA GLY A 3 -8.00 11.03 2.62
C GLY A 3 -7.05 11.74 1.67
N ALA A 4 -5.95 12.21 2.20
CA ALA A 4 -4.87 12.87 1.48
C ALA A 4 -3.57 12.58 2.22
N SER A 5 -2.47 12.53 1.48
CA SER A 5 -1.15 12.45 2.08
C SER A 5 -0.69 13.83 2.56
N ILE A 6 0.40 13.84 3.32
CA ILE A 6 1.10 15.09 3.68
C ILE A 6 1.70 15.80 2.46
N TYR A 7 1.87 15.09 1.35
CA TYR A 7 2.39 15.62 0.08
C TYR A 7 1.31 16.15 -0.86
N GLY A 8 0.05 16.15 -0.42
CA GLY A 8 -1.12 16.50 -1.24
C GLY A 8 -2.06 15.31 -1.43
N LYS A 9 -2.92 15.37 -2.45
CA LYS A 9 -4.02 14.40 -2.61
C LYS A 9 -3.52 12.95 -2.75
N THR A 10 -2.47 12.72 -3.53
CA THR A 10 -1.84 11.40 -3.72
C THR A 10 -0.33 11.52 -3.90
N PHE A 11 0.38 10.41 -3.72
CA PHE A 11 1.81 10.28 -4.01
C PHE A 11 2.16 8.94 -4.68
N ALA A 12 3.38 8.86 -5.21
CA ALA A 12 3.90 7.72 -5.97
C ALA A 12 4.11 6.46 -5.12
N ASP A 13 4.18 5.29 -5.76
CA ASP A 13 4.65 4.07 -5.10
C ASP A 13 6.16 4.19 -4.83
N GLU A 14 6.59 3.96 -3.60
CA GLU A 14 7.99 4.17 -3.21
C GLU A 14 8.90 3.06 -3.75
N ASN A 15 8.55 1.79 -3.50
CA ASN A 15 9.19 0.60 -4.06
C ASN A 15 8.29 -0.64 -3.82
N PHE A 16 8.64 -1.76 -4.46
CA PHE A 16 8.00 -3.06 -4.26
C PHE A 16 9.03 -4.12 -3.84
N ASN A 17 9.99 -3.73 -2.99
CA ASN A 17 11.10 -4.62 -2.62
C ASN A 17 10.69 -5.68 -1.58
N ASN A 18 9.65 -5.40 -0.80
CA ASN A 18 9.15 -6.31 0.20
C ASN A 18 7.93 -7.08 -0.32
N ASN A 19 7.85 -8.36 0.05
CA ASN A 19 6.76 -9.24 -0.34
C ASN A 19 5.82 -9.43 0.84
N HIS A 20 4.52 -9.47 0.57
CA HIS A 20 3.45 -9.68 1.52
C HIS A 20 3.35 -11.16 1.95
N ASN A 21 4.42 -11.69 2.54
CA ASN A 21 4.61 -13.12 2.78
C ASN A 21 4.17 -13.59 4.18
N LYS A 22 3.70 -12.68 5.04
CA LYS A 22 3.27 -12.99 6.41
C LYS A 22 2.11 -12.10 6.86
N SER A 23 1.51 -12.49 7.99
CA SER A 23 0.55 -11.66 8.70
C SER A 23 1.25 -10.52 9.47
N GLY A 24 0.49 -9.48 9.79
CA GLY A 24 0.94 -8.33 10.55
C GLY A 24 1.69 -7.28 9.72
N LEU A 25 1.68 -7.38 8.39
CA LEU A 25 2.32 -6.40 7.52
C LEU A 25 1.41 -5.19 7.32
N LEU A 26 1.93 -4.00 7.64
CA LEU A 26 1.32 -2.74 7.27
C LEU A 26 1.57 -2.51 5.77
N SER A 27 0.59 -1.99 5.03
CA SER A 27 0.76 -1.72 3.61
C SER A 27 -0.21 -0.62 3.13
N MET A 28 0.20 0.12 2.11
CA MET A 28 -0.52 1.27 1.55
C MET A 28 -1.61 0.82 0.57
N VAL A 29 -2.82 1.35 0.74
CA VAL A 29 -3.89 1.20 -0.25
C VAL A 29 -3.74 2.27 -1.32
N ASN A 30 -3.81 1.86 -2.58
CA ASN A 30 -3.91 2.73 -3.73
C ASN A 30 -5.14 2.36 -4.59
N PHE A 31 -5.48 3.23 -5.54
CA PHE A 31 -6.54 3.06 -6.55
C PHE A 31 -5.93 2.96 -7.95
N GLY A 32 -4.83 2.22 -8.06
CA GLY A 32 -3.97 2.15 -9.25
C GLY A 32 -2.56 2.71 -9.00
N PRO A 33 -1.62 2.51 -9.93
CA PRO A 33 -0.22 2.92 -9.74
C PRO A 33 -0.10 4.40 -9.35
N ASN A 34 0.75 4.71 -8.38
CA ASN A 34 1.07 6.05 -7.92
C ASN A 34 -0.12 6.86 -7.36
N THR A 35 -1.06 6.17 -6.72
CA THR A 35 -2.24 6.81 -6.10
C THR A 35 -2.35 6.58 -4.59
N ASN A 36 -1.20 6.44 -3.92
CA ASN A 36 -1.15 6.33 -2.47
C ASN A 36 -1.66 7.60 -1.80
N ALA A 37 -2.38 7.46 -0.70
CA ALA A 37 -2.90 8.59 0.07
C ALA A 37 -2.70 8.34 1.59
N SER A 38 -3.78 8.30 2.37
CA SER A 38 -3.71 8.05 3.82
C SER A 38 -4.35 6.72 4.23
N GLN A 39 -4.79 5.91 3.27
CA GLN A 39 -5.43 4.63 3.55
C GLN A 39 -4.37 3.53 3.58
N PHE A 40 -4.43 2.68 4.60
CA PHE A 40 -3.54 1.54 4.79
C PHE A 40 -4.34 0.34 5.30
N PHE A 41 -3.73 -0.83 5.23
CA PHE A 41 -4.27 -2.05 5.85
C PHE A 41 -3.17 -2.78 6.61
N ILE A 42 -3.57 -3.67 7.52
CA ILE A 42 -2.67 -4.61 8.21
C ILE A 42 -3.08 -6.01 7.78
N SER A 43 -2.14 -6.79 7.21
CA SER A 43 -2.42 -8.14 6.75
C SER A 43 -2.75 -9.06 7.93
N SER A 44 -3.79 -9.88 7.82
CA SER A 44 -4.08 -10.93 8.82
C SER A 44 -3.52 -12.29 8.42
N ILE A 45 -3.11 -12.43 7.15
CA ILE A 45 -2.50 -13.61 6.53
C ILE A 45 -1.45 -13.14 5.51
N ALA A 46 -0.68 -14.06 4.93
CA ALA A 46 0.15 -13.77 3.75
C ALA A 46 -0.72 -13.45 2.53
N LEU A 47 -0.34 -12.44 1.75
CA LEU A 47 -1.09 -11.89 0.60
C LEU A 47 -0.18 -11.76 -0.64
N PRO A 48 0.46 -12.82 -1.16
CA PRO A 48 1.43 -12.73 -2.26
C PRO A 48 0.87 -12.14 -3.57
N TYR A 49 -0.46 -12.12 -3.74
CA TYR A 49 -1.13 -11.50 -4.89
C TYR A 49 -1.16 -9.95 -4.84
N PHE A 50 -0.70 -9.37 -3.73
CA PHE A 50 -0.53 -7.92 -3.52
C PHE A 50 0.88 -7.42 -3.82
N ASP A 51 1.84 -8.33 -4.02
CA ASP A 51 3.21 -7.99 -4.40
C ASP A 51 3.22 -7.23 -5.73
N GLY A 52 3.98 -6.13 -5.78
CA GLY A 52 4.05 -5.25 -6.95
C GLY A 52 2.82 -4.37 -7.20
N LYS A 53 1.79 -4.43 -6.33
CA LYS A 53 0.57 -3.61 -6.44
C LYS A 53 0.40 -2.65 -5.28
N TYR A 54 0.71 -3.09 -4.07
CA TYR A 54 0.68 -2.28 -2.87
C TYR A 54 2.08 -2.21 -2.26
N VAL A 55 2.40 -1.08 -1.65
CA VAL A 55 3.70 -0.86 -0.99
C VAL A 55 3.56 -1.35 0.46
N GLU A 56 4.37 -2.32 0.87
CA GLU A 56 4.51 -2.74 2.28
C GLU A 56 5.26 -1.69 3.10
#